data_AF-A0A839IUZ3-F1
#
_entry.id   AF-A0A839IUZ3-F1
#
_cell.length_a   1.000
_cell.length_b   1.000
_cell.length_c   1.000
_cell.angle_alpha   90.00
_cell.angle_beta   90.00
_cell.angle_gamma   90.00
#
_symmetry.space_group_name_H-M   'P 1'
#
loop_
_entity.id
_entity.type
_entity.pdbx_description
1 polymer ?
#
loop_
_entity_poly.entity_id
_entity_poly.type
_entity_poly.pdbx_seq_one_letter_code
_entity_poly.pdbx_strand_id
1 'polypeptide(L)' 'MIWCQQLNDTLEEVTVIAHNPALTDLVNWLTDCKLDNIPTCAYVQLGFDGDSWQDLSESSCELLALLKPKMYTA' A
#
# COMPACT_ATOMS: atom_id res chain seq x y z
N MET A 1 -6.61 12.57 8.31
CA MET A 1 -5.16 12.82 8.33
C MET A 1 -4.48 11.48 8.27
N ILE A 2 -4.16 11.04 7.06
CA ILE A 2 -3.47 9.76 6.89
C ILE A 2 -2.01 10.10 7.06
N TRP A 3 -1.36 9.47 8.05
CA TRP A 3 0.01 9.79 8.44
C TRP A 3 1.00 9.71 7.26
N CYS A 4 0.71 8.91 6.22
CA CYS A 4 1.54 8.82 5.03
C CYS A 4 1.55 10.11 4.21
N GLN A 5 0.51 10.96 4.29
CA GLN A 5 0.52 12.30 3.68
C GLN A 5 1.51 13.26 4.35
N GLN A 6 2.06 12.90 5.51
CA GLN A 6 3.03 13.71 6.25
C GLN A 6 4.47 13.20 6.09
N LEU A 7 4.68 12.23 5.20
CA LEU A 7 6.02 11.75 4.85
C LEU A 7 6.82 12.85 4.16
N ASN A 8 8.14 12.78 4.31
CA ASN A 8 9.05 13.73 3.68
C ASN A 8 9.18 13.40 2.18
N ASP A 9 8.96 14.38 1.32
CA ASP A 9 9.06 14.25 -0.15
C ASP A 9 10.47 13.86 -0.62
N THR A 10 11.49 13.89 0.24
CA THR A 10 12.81 13.32 -0.08
C THR A 10 12.85 11.79 -0.08
N LEU A 11 11.79 11.12 0.40
CA LEU A 11 11.67 9.67 0.39
C LEU A 11 11.08 9.21 -0.95
N GLU A 12 11.87 8.53 -1.76
CA GLU A 12 11.43 7.97 -3.05
C GLU A 12 10.58 6.70 -2.87
N GLU A 13 10.89 5.89 -1.84
CA GLU A 13 10.18 4.65 -1.53
C GLU A 13 10.00 4.48 -0.02
N VAL A 14 8.85 3.95 0.39
CA VAL A 14 8.53 3.67 1.80
C VAL A 14 7.97 2.27 1.94
N THR A 15 8.55 1.48 2.84
CA THR A 15 8.02 0.17 3.24
C THR A 15 7.30 0.28 4.58
N VAL A 16 6.06 -0.21 4.63
CA VAL A 16 5.21 -0.19 5.83
C VAL A 16 5.00 -1.61 6.34
N ILE A 17 5.29 -1.85 7.62
CA ILE A 17 4.96 -3.10 8.31
C ILE A 17 3.74 -2.82 9.20
N ALA A 18 2.63 -3.51 8.92
CA ALA A 18 1.36 -3.25 9.59
C ALA A 18 0.52 -4.53 9.80
N HIS A 19 -0.55 -4.40 10.57
CA HIS A 19 -1.50 -5.47 10.86
C HIS A 19 -2.84 -5.21 10.18
N ASN A 20 -3.59 -6.28 9.90
CA ASN A 20 -4.99 -6.19 9.50
C ASN A 20 -5.87 -5.87 10.72
N PRO A 21 -7.03 -5.21 10.54
CA PRO A 21 -7.64 -4.80 9.25
C PRO A 21 -7.02 -3.54 8.65
N ALA A 22 -6.29 -2.74 9.43
CA ALA A 22 -5.80 -1.42 9.00
C ALA A 22 -4.95 -1.45 7.72
N LEU A 23 -4.11 -2.47 7.51
CA LEU A 23 -3.36 -2.61 6.27
C LEU A 23 -4.28 -2.90 5.06
N THR A 24 -5.27 -3.77 5.22
CA THR A 24 -6.28 -4.04 4.18
C THR A 24 -7.06 -2.77 3.84
N ASP A 25 -7.50 -2.02 4.85
CA ASP A 25 -8.25 -0.78 4.66
C ASP A 25 -7.41 0.29 3.96
N LEU A 26 -6.12 0.41 4.32
CA LEU A 26 -5.20 1.34 3.67
C LEU A 26 -5.00 1.02 2.19
N VAL A 27 -4.80 -0.25 1.85
CA VAL A 27 -4.62 -0.69 0.45
C VAL A 27 -5.90 -0.47 -0.37
N ASN A 28 -7.06 -0.78 0.21
CA ASN A 28 -8.35 -0.54 -0.45
C ASN A 28 -8.70 0.94 -0.57
N TRP A 29 -8.18 1.80 0.33
CA TRP A 29 -8.38 3.24 0.22
C TRP A 29 -7.45 3.85 -0.83
N LEU A 30 -6.18 3.44 -0.86
CA LEU A 30 -5.19 3.96 -1.81
C LEU A 30 -5.41 3.49 -3.25
N THR A 31 -6.12 2.38 -3.46
CA THR A 31 -6.29 1.76 -4.78
C THR A 31 -7.76 1.46 -5.06
N ASP A 32 -8.11 1.15 -6.30
CA ASP A 32 -9.46 0.64 -6.65
C ASP A 32 -9.70 -0.84 -6.26
N CYS A 33 -8.80 -1.43 -5.46
CA CYS A 33 -8.93 -2.82 -5.02
C CYS A 33 -10.05 -3.00 -3.99
N LYS A 34 -10.59 -4.22 -3.94
CA LYS A 34 -11.54 -4.67 -2.91
C LYS A 34 -11.04 -5.97 -2.30
N LEU A 35 -10.01 -5.85 -1.47
CA LEU A 35 -9.44 -6.97 -0.73
C LEU A 35 -10.23 -7.20 0.56
N ASP A 36 -10.64 -8.44 0.79
CA ASP A 36 -11.24 -8.83 2.08
C ASP A 36 -10.17 -8.96 3.18
N ASN A 37 -8.97 -9.44 2.81
CA ASN A 37 -7.87 -9.65 3.74
C ASN A 37 -6.52 -9.80 3.01
N ILE A 38 -5.47 -9.19 3.54
CA ILE A 38 -4.08 -9.43 3.12
C ILE A 38 -3.49 -10.59 3.95
N PRO A 39 -3.05 -11.72 3.35
CA PRO A 39 -2.48 -12.83 4.11
C PRO A 39 -1.27 -12.43 4.96
N THR A 40 -0.98 -13.18 6.02
CA THR A 40 0.23 -12.94 6.83
C THR A 40 1.48 -13.06 5.96
N CYS A 41 2.43 -12.15 6.20
CA CYS A 41 3.67 -12.04 5.42
C CYS A 41 3.46 -11.82 3.91
N ALA A 42 2.27 -11.41 3.47
CA ALA A 42 2.09 -10.92 2.12
C ALA A 42 2.70 -9.52 1.96
N TYR A 43 3.14 -9.23 0.75
CA TYR A 43 3.69 -7.94 0.35
C TYR A 43 2.79 -7.33 -0.72
N VAL A 44 2.47 -6.06 -0.56
CA VAL A 44 1.71 -5.26 -1.51
C VAL A 44 2.61 -4.14 -1.99
N GLN A 45 2.78 -4.04 -3.31
CA GLN A 45 3.49 -2.95 -3.94
C GLN A 45 2.48 -2.03 -4.61
N LEU A 46 2.53 -0.76 -4.24
CA LEU A 46 1.71 0.28 -4.83
C LEU A 46 2.59 1.24 -5.62
N GLY A 47 2.13 1.64 -6.79
CA GLY A 47 2.70 2.71 -7.59
C GLY A 47 1.91 3.98 -7.36
N PHE A 48 2.61 5.10 -7.19
CA PHE A 48 2.01 6.42 -6.98
C PHE A 48 2.65 7.41 -7.94
N ASP A 49 1.82 8.09 -8.75
CA ASP A 49 2.25 9.04 -9.78
C ASP A 49 1.95 10.49 -9.32
N GLY A 50 2.43 10.83 -8.12
CA GLY A 50 2.29 12.15 -7.52
C GLY A 50 3.64 12.76 -7.15
N ASP A 51 3.70 14.08 -7.08
CA ASP A 51 4.93 14.82 -6.80
C ASP A 51 5.22 14.96 -5.29
N SER A 52 4.20 14.84 -4.44
CA SER A 52 4.32 14.88 -2.99
C SER A 52 3.51 13.77 -2.32
N TRP A 53 3.98 13.28 -1.18
CA TRP A 53 3.20 12.35 -0.35
C TRP A 53 1.86 12.94 0.11
N GLN A 54 1.73 14.27 0.19
CA GLN A 54 0.48 14.96 0.49
C GLN A 54 -0.60 14.75 -0.59
N ASP A 55 -0.21 14.41 -1.82
CA ASP A 55 -1.12 14.20 -2.93
C ASP A 55 -1.82 12.83 -2.90
N LEU A 56 -1.39 11.94 -1.99
CA LEU A 56 -2.07 10.68 -1.74
C LEU A 56 -3.53 10.93 -1.38
N SER A 57 -4.42 10.29 -2.12
CA SER A 57 -5.87 10.37 -1.98
C SER A 57 -6.52 9.02 -2.28
N GLU A 58 -7.85 8.96 -2.16
CA GLU A 58 -8.60 7.74 -2.48
C GLU A 58 -8.35 7.33 -3.92
N SER A 59 -8.04 6.05 -4.15
CA SER A 59 -7.73 5.48 -5.47
C SER A 59 -6.58 6.17 -6.23
N SER A 60 -5.68 6.87 -5.53
CA SER A 60 -4.53 7.57 -6.15
C SER A 60 -3.35 6.68 -6.52
N CYS A 61 -3.36 5.41 -6.09
CA CYS A 61 -2.29 4.45 -6.34
C CYS A 61 -2.75 3.28 -7.23
N GLU A 62 -1.83 2.77 -8.02
CA GLU A 62 -1.98 1.53 -8.78
C GLU A 62 -1.43 0.33 -7.98
N LEU A 63 -2.13 -0.80 -8.00
CA LEU A 63 -1.60 -2.06 -7.48
C LEU A 63 -0.60 -2.67 -8.47
N LEU A 64 0.69 -2.55 -8.18
CA LEU A 64 1.75 -3.11 -9.03
C LEU A 64 1.99 -4.60 -8.74
N ALA A 65 1.93 -5.01 -7.47
CA ALA A 65 2.12 -6.41 -7.10
C ALA A 65 1.39 -6.77 -5.80
N LEU A 66 0.89 -8.00 -5.73
CA LEU A 66 0.44 -8.66 -4.51
C LEU A 66 1.13 -10.02 -4.41
N LEU A 67 2.17 -10.08 -3.59
CA LEU A 67 2.99 -11.27 -3.38
C LEU A 67 2.59 -11.97 -2.10
N LYS A 68 2.41 -13.29 -2.16
CA LYS A 68 1.99 -14.12 -1.02
C LYS A 68 3.04 -15.21 -0.80
N PRO A 69 3.36 -15.59 0.45
CA PRO A 69 4.36 -16.63 0.70
C PRO A 69 4.12 -17.94 -0.08
N LYS A 70 2.85 -18.34 -0.23
CA LYS A 70 2.44 -19.55 -0.96
C LYS A 70 2.70 -19.50 -2.47
N MET A 71 3.08 -18.35 -3.03
CA MET A 71 3.47 -18.24 -4.45
C MET A 71 4.91 -18.72 -4.70
N TYR A 72 5.72 -18.81 -3.65
CA TYR A 72 7.16 -19.09 -3.73
C TYR A 72 7.57 -20.39 -3.02
N THR A 73 6.62 -21.28 -2.78
CA THR A 73 6.95 -22.63 -2.32
C THR A 73 7.59 -23.41 -3.45
N ALA A 74 8.78 -23.96 -3.17
CA ALA A 74 9.48 -24.93 -4.02
C ALA A 74 8.67 -26.24 -4.18
#